data_AF-A0A3D5JHR4-F1
#
_entry.id   AF-A0A3D5JHR4-F1
#
_cell.length_a   1.000
_cell.length_b   1.000
_cell.length_c   1.000
_cell.angle_alpha   90.00
_cell.angle_beta   90.00
_cell.angle_gamma   90.00
#
_symmetry.space_group_name_H-M   'P 1'
#
loop_
_entity.id
_entity.type
_entity.pdbx_description
1 polymer ?
#
loop_
_entity_poly.entity_id
_entity_poly.type
_entity_poly.pdbx_seq_one_letter_code
_entity_poly.pdbx_strand_id
1 'polypeptide(L)'
;DHCLNIMPLFHIHGLIAVLATSMAKGASVCCTGGFNALKFLDQARDENISWYSGVPTMHQALLLRAKRQAEAANALGLRLIRSSSASLPPAVFEELNAVFGCPVIEAYGMTEAAHQMTSNPLGGKGQKAGFVGIATSPEVCIMDQEGNQLSGEAEGEVCIRGDNVTPGYENNPAANESSFTNGWFRTGDQGYFDGDGYLKITGRLKEIINRGGEKVSPLEVDNVLMDHPDIQQVVTFAVADRMLGEEIGAA
;
A
#
# COMPACT_ATOMS: atom_id res chain seq x y z
N ASP A 1 7.96 4.32 -21.31
CA ASP A 1 8.26 3.83 -19.95
C ASP A 1 8.89 2.46 -20.02
N HIS A 2 9.88 2.21 -19.18
CA HIS A 2 10.53 0.91 -19.04
C HIS A 2 10.60 0.54 -17.55
N CYS A 3 9.94 -0.55 -17.16
CA CYS A 3 9.83 -0.98 -15.77
C CYS A 3 10.81 -2.10 -15.44
N LEU A 4 11.43 -2.07 -14.27
CA LEU A 4 12.10 -3.25 -13.71
C LEU A 4 11.10 -4.02 -12.86
N ASN A 5 10.71 -5.22 -13.32
CA ASN A 5 9.84 -6.06 -12.50
C ASN A 5 10.66 -6.76 -11.40
N ILE A 6 10.40 -6.34 -10.17
CA ILE A 6 10.91 -6.98 -8.95
C ILE A 6 9.82 -7.74 -8.18
N MET A 7 8.59 -7.75 -8.71
CA MET A 7 7.43 -8.36 -8.08
C MET A 7 7.17 -9.78 -8.62
N PRO A 8 6.71 -10.70 -7.77
CA PRO A 8 6.23 -12.01 -8.24
C PRO A 8 5.00 -11.82 -9.16
N LEU A 9 5.03 -12.49 -10.31
CA LEU A 9 3.96 -12.41 -11.32
C LEU A 9 2.76 -13.32 -11.02
N PHE A 10 2.81 -14.10 -9.93
CA PHE A 10 1.68 -14.88 -9.43
C PHE A 10 0.81 -14.10 -8.42
N HIS A 11 1.18 -12.87 -8.08
CA HIS A 11 0.35 -11.97 -7.28
C HIS A 11 -0.14 -10.80 -8.13
N ILE A 12 -1.34 -10.29 -7.78
CA ILE A 12 -2.06 -9.26 -8.54
C ILE A 12 -1.24 -7.98 -8.75
N HIS A 13 -0.36 -7.62 -7.80
CA HIS A 13 0.50 -6.45 -7.91
C HIS A 13 1.50 -6.58 -9.08
N GLY A 14 2.30 -7.65 -9.11
CA GLY A 14 3.23 -7.87 -10.21
C GLY A 14 2.52 -8.12 -11.53
N LEU A 15 1.43 -8.89 -11.50
CA LEU A 15 0.69 -9.26 -12.69
C LEU A 15 -0.05 -8.07 -13.33
N ILE A 16 -0.85 -7.34 -12.55
CA ILE A 16 -1.72 -6.27 -13.07
C ILE A 16 -1.00 -4.93 -13.10
N ALA A 17 -0.48 -4.47 -11.96
CA ALA A 17 0.11 -3.12 -11.84
C ALA A 17 1.39 -2.97 -12.66
N VAL A 18 2.23 -4.01 -12.68
CA VAL A 18 3.52 -3.95 -13.37
C VAL A 18 3.39 -4.47 -14.79
N LEU A 19 3.06 -5.76 -14.97
CA LEU A 19 3.13 -6.39 -16.29
C LEU A 19 1.97 -5.97 -17.21
N ALA A 20 0.72 -6.29 -16.86
CA ALA A 20 -0.42 -6.09 -17.74
C ALA A 20 -0.63 -4.61 -18.08
N THR A 21 -0.52 -3.71 -17.09
CA THR A 21 -0.68 -2.26 -17.31
C THR A 21 0.41 -1.70 -18.23
N SER A 22 1.67 -2.13 -18.06
CA SER A 22 2.75 -1.71 -18.96
C SER A 22 2.49 -2.16 -20.40
N MET A 23 2.14 -3.43 -20.58
CA MET A 23 1.85 -4.00 -21.90
C MET A 23 0.66 -3.30 -22.57
N ALA A 24 -0.41 -3.02 -21.82
CA ALA A 24 -1.59 -2.32 -22.31
C ALA A 24 -1.32 -0.87 -22.75
N LYS A 25 -0.23 -0.26 -22.29
CA LYS A 25 0.20 1.11 -22.67
C LYS A 25 1.35 1.14 -23.65
N GLY A 26 1.79 -0.01 -24.18
CA GLY A 26 2.94 -0.10 -25.09
C GLY A 26 4.28 0.21 -24.40
N ALA A 27 4.34 0.11 -23.07
CA ALA A 27 5.57 0.19 -22.29
C ALA A 27 6.28 -1.19 -22.25
N SER A 28 7.54 -1.20 -21.80
CA SER A 28 8.35 -2.42 -21.71
C SER A 28 8.62 -2.79 -20.25
N VAL A 29 8.77 -4.09 -19.98
CA VAL A 29 9.08 -4.63 -18.65
C VAL A 29 10.32 -5.51 -18.73
N CYS A 30 11.38 -5.13 -18.01
CA CYS A 30 12.53 -5.98 -17.77
C CYS A 30 12.20 -6.97 -16.65
N CYS A 31 12.10 -8.26 -16.99
CA CYS A 31 11.81 -9.32 -16.02
C CYS A 31 13.10 -9.82 -15.39
N THR A 32 13.22 -9.67 -14.07
CA THR A 32 14.34 -10.24 -13.30
C THR A 32 14.03 -11.67 -12.86
N GLY A 33 15.04 -12.40 -12.38
CA GLY A 33 14.85 -13.70 -11.73
C GLY A 33 14.16 -13.62 -10.35
N GLY A 34 13.66 -12.45 -9.96
CA GLY A 34 13.12 -12.15 -8.64
C GLY A 34 13.83 -10.95 -7.98
N PHE A 35 13.29 -10.51 -6.84
CA PHE A 35 13.84 -9.37 -6.11
C PHE A 35 15.27 -9.65 -5.62
N ASN A 36 16.20 -8.76 -5.95
CA ASN A 36 17.57 -8.77 -5.46
C ASN A 36 18.06 -7.34 -5.23
N ALA A 37 18.02 -6.90 -3.97
CA ALA A 37 18.42 -5.54 -3.60
C ALA A 37 19.89 -5.21 -3.96
N LEU A 38 20.78 -6.22 -3.97
CA LEU A 38 22.20 -6.01 -4.28
C LEU A 38 22.44 -5.70 -5.76
N LYS A 39 21.58 -6.22 -6.65
CA LYS A 39 21.70 -6.04 -8.10
C LYS A 39 20.85 -4.91 -8.66
N PHE A 40 19.88 -4.41 -7.88
CA PHE A 40 18.89 -3.46 -8.36
C PHE A 40 19.47 -2.22 -9.04
N LEU A 41 20.42 -1.52 -8.40
CA LEU A 41 20.98 -0.28 -8.96
C LEU A 41 21.72 -0.53 -10.27
N ASP A 42 22.51 -1.61 -10.35
CA ASP A 42 23.23 -1.97 -11.56
C ASP A 42 22.27 -2.37 -12.69
N GLN A 43 21.28 -3.22 -12.39
CA GLN A 43 20.26 -3.62 -13.36
C GLN A 43 19.43 -2.43 -13.84
N ALA A 44 19.05 -1.53 -12.92
CA ALA A 44 18.27 -0.35 -13.26
C ALA A 44 19.03 0.60 -14.19
N ARG A 45 20.33 0.80 -13.93
CA ARG A 45 21.22 1.59 -14.78
C ARG A 45 21.40 0.93 -16.14
N ASP A 46 21.79 -0.33 -16.17
CA ASP A 46 22.18 -1.02 -17.40
C ASP A 46 21.00 -1.17 -18.38
N GLU A 47 19.77 -1.31 -17.85
CA GLU A 47 18.54 -1.38 -18.64
C GLU A 47 17.89 -0.01 -18.90
N ASN A 48 18.41 1.09 -18.34
CA ASN A 48 17.78 2.43 -18.42
C ASN A 48 16.33 2.44 -17.92
N ILE A 49 16.11 1.90 -16.73
CA ILE A 49 14.78 1.79 -16.11
C ILE A 49 14.22 3.17 -15.77
N SER A 50 12.95 3.40 -16.11
CA SER A 50 12.27 4.66 -15.83
C SER A 50 11.36 4.62 -14.61
N TRP A 51 10.95 3.44 -14.12
CA TRP A 51 10.17 3.30 -12.89
C TRP A 51 10.17 1.87 -12.37
N TYR A 52 9.78 1.68 -11.12
CA TYR A 52 9.47 0.35 -10.57
C TYR A 52 8.33 0.43 -9.55
N SER A 53 7.75 -0.72 -9.24
CA SER A 53 6.76 -0.87 -8.18
C SER A 53 7.21 -1.96 -7.20
N GLY A 54 7.03 -1.73 -5.91
CA GLY A 54 7.45 -2.63 -4.86
C GLY A 54 6.49 -2.61 -3.66
N VAL A 55 6.84 -3.42 -2.66
CA VAL A 55 6.21 -3.38 -1.33
C VAL A 55 7.16 -2.68 -0.34
N PRO A 56 6.66 -2.15 0.79
CA PRO A 56 7.48 -1.41 1.76
C PRO A 56 8.78 -2.11 2.17
N THR A 57 8.75 -3.43 2.42
CA THR A 57 9.95 -4.20 2.80
C THR A 57 11.00 -4.27 1.69
N MET A 58 10.58 -4.36 0.42
CA MET A 58 11.51 -4.28 -0.72
C MET A 58 12.12 -2.88 -0.83
N HIS A 59 11.32 -1.83 -0.65
CA HIS A 59 11.82 -0.45 -0.66
C HIS A 59 12.85 -0.18 0.43
N GLN A 60 12.60 -0.66 1.65
CA GLN A 60 13.56 -0.56 2.76
C GLN A 60 14.86 -1.30 2.44
N ALA A 61 14.78 -2.52 1.91
CA ALA A 61 15.96 -3.27 1.48
C ALA A 61 16.76 -2.55 0.37
N LEU A 62 16.08 -1.87 -0.56
CA LEU A 62 16.72 -1.02 -1.57
C LEU A 62 17.37 0.21 -0.95
N LEU A 63 16.70 0.90 -0.01
CA LEU A 63 17.22 2.08 0.67
C LEU A 63 18.52 1.79 1.44
N LEU A 64 18.63 0.64 2.11
CA LEU A 64 19.85 0.25 2.83
C LEU A 64 21.10 0.25 1.93
N ARG A 65 20.95 -0.05 0.64
CA ARG A 65 22.03 0.00 -0.34
C ARG A 65 22.11 1.35 -1.04
N ALA A 66 20.97 1.89 -1.46
CA ALA A 66 20.90 3.16 -2.18
C ALA A 66 21.47 4.33 -1.37
N LYS A 67 21.27 4.36 -0.04
CA LYS A 67 21.88 5.37 0.84
C LYS A 67 23.42 5.38 0.78
N ARG A 68 24.04 4.21 0.60
CA ARG A 68 25.51 4.09 0.48
C ARG A 68 26.03 4.48 -0.92
N GLN A 69 25.13 4.64 -1.88
CA GLN A 69 25.40 4.94 -3.28
C GLN A 69 24.42 6.01 -3.80
N ALA A 70 24.16 7.04 -3.00
CA ALA A 70 23.06 7.98 -3.24
C ALA A 70 23.18 8.71 -4.59
N GLU A 71 24.39 9.10 -5.00
CA GLU A 71 24.63 9.69 -6.32
C GLU A 71 24.25 8.75 -7.45
N ALA A 72 24.60 7.46 -7.34
CA ALA A 72 24.24 6.46 -8.35
C ALA A 72 22.73 6.17 -8.36
N ALA A 73 22.09 6.15 -7.19
CA ALA A 73 20.64 5.97 -7.07
C ALA A 73 19.86 7.13 -7.70
N ASN A 74 20.28 8.37 -7.44
CA ASN A 74 19.69 9.56 -8.04
C ASN A 74 19.95 9.62 -9.56
N ALA A 75 21.17 9.25 -10.00
CA ALA A 75 21.55 9.22 -11.40
C ALA A 75 20.76 8.21 -12.26
N LEU A 76 19.98 7.29 -11.64
CA LEU A 76 19.03 6.45 -12.37
C LEU A 76 17.96 7.27 -13.09
N GLY A 77 17.65 8.48 -12.62
CA GLY A 77 16.67 9.35 -13.26
C GLY A 77 15.28 8.72 -13.32
N LEU A 78 14.88 7.98 -12.28
CA LEU A 78 13.57 7.36 -12.20
C LEU A 78 12.48 8.44 -12.30
N ARG A 79 11.44 8.17 -13.09
CA ARG A 79 10.26 9.02 -13.23
C ARG A 79 9.35 8.93 -12.00
N LEU A 80 9.27 7.74 -11.40
CA LEU A 80 8.55 7.49 -10.14
C LEU A 80 8.99 6.17 -9.50
N ILE A 81 8.70 6.06 -8.21
CA ILE A 81 8.70 4.81 -7.44
C ILE A 81 7.27 4.56 -6.97
N ARG A 82 6.73 3.37 -7.19
CA ARG A 82 5.39 3.02 -6.70
C ARG A 82 5.48 2.04 -5.53
N SER A 83 4.69 2.29 -4.47
CA SER A 83 4.52 1.38 -3.33
C SER A 83 3.06 0.96 -3.20
N SER A 84 2.81 -0.31 -2.86
CA SER A 84 1.45 -0.83 -2.65
C SER A 84 1.49 -2.13 -1.84
N SER A 85 0.32 -2.77 -1.67
CA SER A 85 0.10 -4.05 -0.99
C SER A 85 0.28 -4.05 0.54
N ALA A 86 1.00 -3.09 1.10
CA ALA A 86 1.08 -2.83 2.54
C ALA A 86 1.33 -1.34 2.77
N SER A 87 1.02 -0.85 3.97
CA SER A 87 1.26 0.55 4.33
C SER A 87 2.74 0.88 4.24
N LEU A 88 3.07 1.97 3.55
CA LEU A 88 4.41 2.50 3.48
C LEU A 88 4.62 3.47 4.65
N PRO A 89 5.56 3.20 5.57
CA PRO A 89 5.83 4.14 6.65
C PRO A 89 6.22 5.52 6.09
N PRO A 90 5.70 6.64 6.63
CA PRO A 90 6.01 7.98 6.14
C PRO A 90 7.52 8.26 6.07
N ALA A 91 8.30 7.79 7.05
CA ALA A 91 9.76 7.90 7.02
C ALA A 91 10.38 7.23 5.78
N VAL A 92 9.93 6.03 5.41
CA VAL A 92 10.41 5.32 4.21
C VAL A 92 9.98 6.04 2.94
N PHE A 93 8.75 6.59 2.91
CA PHE A 93 8.25 7.41 1.80
C PHE A 93 9.17 8.62 1.54
N GLU A 94 9.48 9.40 2.57
CA GLU A 94 10.33 10.59 2.43
C GLU A 94 11.77 10.23 2.08
N GLU A 95 12.32 9.16 2.66
CA GLU A 95 13.66 8.68 2.33
C GLU A 95 13.78 8.22 0.87
N LEU A 96 12.79 7.53 0.33
CA LEU A 96 12.76 7.15 -1.09
C LEU A 96 12.77 8.39 -1.99
N ASN A 97 11.94 9.40 -1.69
CA ASN A 97 11.93 10.65 -2.46
C ASN A 97 13.31 11.32 -2.44
N ALA A 98 13.93 11.42 -1.26
CA ALA A 98 15.23 12.07 -1.09
C ALA A 98 16.37 11.31 -1.79
N VAL A 99 16.45 10.00 -1.63
CA VAL A 99 17.56 9.18 -2.15
C VAL A 99 17.50 9.01 -3.67
N PHE A 100 16.32 8.77 -4.23
CA PHE A 100 16.16 8.56 -5.67
C PHE A 100 15.84 9.84 -6.44
N GLY A 101 15.49 10.93 -5.75
CA GLY A 101 15.21 12.23 -6.39
C GLY A 101 13.96 12.23 -7.26
N CYS A 102 12.98 11.37 -6.97
CA CYS A 102 11.78 11.21 -7.78
C CYS A 102 10.52 10.99 -6.92
N PRO A 103 9.31 11.28 -7.44
CA PRO A 103 8.07 11.09 -6.71
C PRO A 103 7.83 9.64 -6.29
N VAL A 104 7.42 9.44 -5.03
CA VAL A 104 6.92 8.16 -4.53
C VAL A 104 5.40 8.15 -4.57
N ILE A 105 4.84 7.14 -5.22
CA ILE A 105 3.40 6.94 -5.39
C ILE A 105 2.95 5.77 -4.51
N GLU A 106 2.43 6.07 -3.32
CA GLU A 106 1.74 5.06 -2.52
C GLU A 106 0.31 4.84 -3.04
N ALA A 107 -0.08 3.58 -3.17
CA ALA A 107 -1.38 3.17 -3.70
C ALA A 107 -1.96 1.99 -2.91
N TYR A 108 -3.28 1.98 -2.77
CA TYR A 108 -4.02 0.92 -2.11
C TYR A 108 -4.74 0.04 -3.13
N GLY A 109 -4.75 -1.25 -2.85
CA GLY A 109 -5.22 -2.26 -3.76
C GLY A 109 -5.29 -3.66 -3.17
N MET A 110 -6.13 -4.51 -3.76
CA MET A 110 -6.36 -5.88 -3.33
C MET A 110 -6.74 -6.78 -4.50
N THR A 111 -6.72 -8.10 -4.29
CA THR A 111 -7.00 -9.08 -5.35
C THR A 111 -8.43 -8.94 -5.86
N GLU A 112 -9.36 -8.75 -4.95
CA GLU A 112 -10.80 -8.60 -5.16
C GLU A 112 -11.16 -7.35 -5.97
N ALA A 113 -10.25 -6.38 -6.07
CA ALA A 113 -10.41 -5.15 -6.85
C ALA A 113 -9.60 -5.16 -8.16
N ALA A 114 -9.11 -6.32 -8.60
CA ALA A 114 -8.15 -6.44 -9.70
C ALA A 114 -6.96 -5.47 -9.53
N HIS A 115 -6.42 -5.46 -8.31
CA HIS A 115 -5.36 -4.57 -7.82
C HIS A 115 -5.83 -3.16 -7.46
N GLN A 116 -5.87 -2.21 -8.40
CA GLN A 116 -5.81 -0.78 -8.10
C GLN A 116 -7.16 -0.21 -7.56
N MET A 117 -7.15 0.44 -6.39
CA MET A 117 -8.32 1.13 -5.80
C MET A 117 -8.11 2.64 -5.66
N THR A 118 -7.09 3.05 -4.90
CA THR A 118 -6.70 4.45 -4.71
C THR A 118 -5.21 4.62 -4.96
N SER A 119 -4.80 5.81 -5.42
CA SER A 119 -3.39 6.12 -5.67
C SER A 119 -3.10 7.58 -5.39
N ASN A 120 -1.91 7.85 -4.84
CA ASN A 120 -1.37 9.20 -4.89
C ASN A 120 -1.23 9.62 -6.37
N PRO A 121 -1.58 10.87 -6.73
CA PRO A 121 -1.46 11.34 -8.10
C PRO A 121 -0.01 11.68 -8.48
N LEU A 122 0.32 11.52 -9.76
CA LEU A 122 1.56 12.04 -10.32
C LEU A 122 1.34 13.51 -10.72
N GLY A 123 1.82 14.45 -9.89
CA GLY A 123 1.61 15.90 -10.06
C GLY A 123 0.28 16.41 -9.49
N GLY A 124 0.04 17.73 -9.56
CA GLY A 124 -1.19 18.36 -9.05
C GLY A 124 -1.22 18.49 -7.52
N LYS A 125 -2.25 17.92 -6.86
CA LYS A 125 -2.46 17.96 -5.39
C LYS A 125 -1.28 17.39 -4.56
N GLY A 126 -0.31 16.75 -5.22
CA GLY A 126 0.91 16.22 -4.61
C GLY A 126 0.73 14.81 -4.07
N GLN A 127 1.82 14.23 -3.62
CA GLN A 127 1.78 12.98 -2.87
C GLN A 127 1.77 13.28 -1.38
N LYS A 128 1.10 12.44 -0.59
CA LYS A 128 0.96 12.65 0.85
C LYS A 128 1.39 11.38 1.58
N ALA A 129 2.52 11.46 2.28
CA ALA A 129 3.04 10.35 3.08
C ALA A 129 1.99 9.90 4.12
N GLY A 130 1.81 8.58 4.26
CA GLY A 130 0.81 8.00 5.16
C GLY A 130 -0.63 8.02 4.63
N PHE A 131 -0.85 8.49 3.39
CA PHE A 131 -2.13 8.39 2.70
C PHE A 131 -1.96 7.58 1.42
N VAL A 132 -2.95 6.76 1.10
CA VAL A 132 -2.96 5.90 -0.10
C VAL A 132 -3.63 6.58 -1.31
N GLY A 133 -3.80 7.89 -1.23
CA GLY A 133 -4.25 8.75 -2.30
C GLY A 133 -5.76 8.76 -2.53
N ILE A 134 -6.16 9.15 -3.73
CA ILE A 134 -7.57 9.36 -4.11
C ILE A 134 -8.09 8.17 -4.91
N ALA A 135 -9.42 8.00 -4.96
CA ALA A 135 -10.07 6.97 -5.77
C ALA A 135 -9.65 7.09 -7.25
N THR A 136 -9.28 5.95 -7.86
CA THR A 136 -8.85 5.90 -9.27
C THR A 136 -9.78 5.09 -10.15
N SER A 137 -10.06 3.83 -9.77
CA SER A 137 -10.78 2.87 -10.62
C SER A 137 -12.18 2.58 -10.10
N PRO A 138 -12.36 2.02 -8.89
CA PRO A 138 -13.68 1.87 -8.31
C PRO A 138 -14.15 3.18 -7.66
N GLU A 139 -15.46 3.31 -7.47
CA GLU A 139 -16.01 4.17 -6.44
C GLU A 139 -15.54 3.66 -5.07
N VAL A 140 -15.22 4.58 -4.16
CA VAL A 140 -14.76 4.26 -2.80
C VAL A 140 -15.56 5.08 -1.80
N CYS A 141 -16.09 4.44 -0.77
CA CYS A 141 -16.76 5.11 0.35
C CYS A 141 -16.32 4.51 1.69
N ILE A 142 -16.73 5.17 2.77
CA ILE A 142 -16.53 4.69 4.14
C ILE A 142 -17.90 4.28 4.68
N MET A 143 -18.03 3.11 5.29
CA MET A 143 -19.27 2.62 5.89
C MET A 143 -19.12 2.33 7.39
N ASP A 144 -20.21 2.48 8.14
CA ASP A 144 -20.33 1.95 9.50
C ASP A 144 -20.61 0.43 9.53
N GLN A 145 -20.84 -0.11 10.73
CA GLN A 145 -21.11 -1.54 10.90
C GLN A 145 -22.50 -1.91 10.36
N GLU A 146 -23.45 -0.98 10.43
CA GLU A 146 -24.83 -1.10 9.95
C GLU A 146 -24.95 -0.99 8.43
N GLY A 147 -23.88 -0.58 7.74
CA GLY A 147 -23.82 -0.46 6.28
C GLY A 147 -24.27 0.90 5.75
N ASN A 148 -24.34 1.93 6.59
CA ASN A 148 -24.59 3.31 6.18
C ASN A 148 -23.28 3.96 5.74
N GLN A 149 -23.33 4.72 4.66
CA GLN A 149 -22.17 5.52 4.23
C GLN A 149 -21.95 6.69 5.18
N LEU A 150 -20.70 6.85 5.62
CA LEU A 150 -20.25 7.95 6.45
C LEU A 150 -19.82 9.14 5.59
N SER A 151 -19.98 10.34 6.13
CA SER A 151 -19.60 11.60 5.49
C SER A 151 -18.50 12.33 6.25
N GLY A 152 -17.71 13.14 5.55
CA GLY A 152 -16.61 13.90 6.15
C GLY A 152 -15.43 13.00 6.51
N GLU A 153 -14.72 13.35 7.58
CA GLU A 153 -13.50 12.65 8.03
C GLU A 153 -13.81 11.55 9.07
N ALA A 154 -15.03 11.03 9.08
CA ALA A 154 -15.42 9.95 9.98
C ALA A 154 -14.74 8.64 9.56
N GLU A 155 -14.23 7.91 10.55
CA GLU A 155 -13.57 6.63 10.35
C GLU A 155 -14.59 5.48 10.29
N GLY A 156 -14.35 4.54 9.38
CA GLY A 156 -15.17 3.34 9.21
C GLY A 156 -14.50 2.36 8.25
N GLU A 157 -15.27 1.39 7.76
CA GLU A 157 -14.76 0.41 6.82
C GLU A 157 -14.70 0.98 5.40
N VAL A 158 -13.55 0.80 4.74
CA VAL A 158 -13.40 1.15 3.33
C VAL A 158 -14.21 0.16 2.49
N CYS A 159 -15.09 0.69 1.64
CA CYS A 159 -15.94 -0.10 0.77
C CYS A 159 -15.78 0.37 -0.68
N ILE A 160 -15.81 -0.57 -1.63
CA ILE A 160 -15.58 -0.28 -3.05
C ILE A 160 -16.69 -0.80 -3.95
N ARG A 161 -16.90 -0.15 -5.09
CA ARG A 161 -17.82 -0.61 -6.14
C ARG A 161 -17.30 -0.21 -7.51
N GLY A 162 -17.31 -1.12 -8.47
CA GLY A 162 -16.91 -0.83 -9.84
C GLY A 162 -16.65 -2.09 -10.65
N ASP A 163 -16.40 -1.91 -11.95
CA ASP A 163 -16.21 -3.01 -12.91
C ASP A 163 -14.95 -3.86 -12.63
N ASN A 164 -14.00 -3.32 -11.86
CA ASN A 164 -12.80 -4.02 -11.44
C ASN A 164 -13.00 -4.89 -10.19
N VAL A 165 -14.15 -4.79 -9.52
CA VAL A 165 -14.45 -5.56 -8.31
C VAL A 165 -14.97 -6.94 -8.68
N THR A 166 -14.50 -7.97 -7.96
CA THR A 166 -14.95 -9.35 -8.12
C THR A 166 -16.47 -9.47 -8.00
N PRO A 167 -17.14 -10.30 -8.82
CA PRO A 167 -18.55 -10.59 -8.62
C PRO A 167 -18.83 -11.47 -7.38
N GLY A 168 -17.76 -12.02 -6.78
CA GLY A 168 -17.84 -12.86 -5.59
C GLY A 168 -16.74 -13.93 -5.56
N TYR A 169 -16.59 -14.57 -4.41
CA TYR A 169 -15.75 -15.73 -4.19
C TYR A 169 -16.37 -16.99 -4.80
N GLU A 170 -15.52 -17.77 -5.47
CA GLU A 170 -15.87 -19.07 -6.03
C GLU A 170 -16.30 -20.04 -4.90
N ASN A 171 -17.46 -20.68 -5.08
CA ASN A 171 -17.99 -21.71 -4.18
C ASN A 171 -18.10 -21.29 -2.70
N ASN A 172 -18.29 -20.00 -2.42
CA ASN A 172 -18.41 -19.50 -1.05
C ASN A 172 -19.58 -18.51 -0.88
N PRO A 173 -20.84 -18.99 -0.89
CA PRO A 173 -22.02 -18.13 -0.78
C PRO A 173 -22.06 -17.34 0.54
N ALA A 174 -21.60 -17.93 1.65
CA ALA A 174 -21.57 -17.25 2.95
C ALA A 174 -20.61 -16.04 2.94
N ALA A 175 -19.41 -16.18 2.37
CA ALA A 175 -18.51 -15.05 2.21
C ALA A 175 -19.07 -13.99 1.25
N ASN A 176 -19.77 -14.39 0.18
CA ASN A 176 -20.42 -13.45 -0.74
C ASN A 176 -21.53 -12.66 -0.06
N GLU A 177 -22.32 -13.30 0.81
CA GLU A 177 -23.36 -12.62 1.58
C GLU A 177 -22.77 -11.63 2.58
N SER A 178 -21.66 -11.99 3.26
CA SER A 178 -21.04 -11.11 4.26
C SER A 178 -20.13 -10.02 3.68
N SER A 179 -19.56 -10.24 2.49
CA SER A 179 -18.56 -9.33 1.90
C SER A 179 -19.17 -8.24 1.03
N PHE A 180 -20.48 -8.29 0.77
CA PHE A 180 -21.17 -7.28 -0.01
C PHE A 180 -22.31 -6.66 0.77
N THR A 181 -22.47 -5.34 0.67
CA THR A 181 -23.60 -4.61 1.25
C THR A 181 -24.07 -3.58 0.25
N ASN A 182 -25.33 -3.69 -0.21
CA ASN A 182 -25.94 -2.77 -1.17
C ASN A 182 -25.11 -2.59 -2.47
N GLY A 183 -24.48 -3.67 -2.95
CA GLY A 183 -23.63 -3.66 -4.14
C GLY A 183 -22.20 -3.12 -3.94
N TRP A 184 -21.83 -2.79 -2.70
CA TRP A 184 -20.46 -2.44 -2.32
C TRP A 184 -19.75 -3.64 -1.74
N PHE A 185 -18.50 -3.87 -2.16
CA PHE A 185 -17.61 -4.83 -1.54
C PHE A 185 -16.96 -4.21 -0.29
N ARG A 186 -17.06 -4.91 0.83
CA ARG A 186 -16.50 -4.56 2.14
C ARG A 186 -15.07 -5.07 2.24
N THR A 187 -14.06 -4.19 2.32
CA THR A 187 -12.66 -4.61 2.18
C THR A 187 -12.08 -5.27 3.42
N GLY A 188 -12.71 -5.06 4.60
CA GLY A 188 -12.17 -5.43 5.90
C GLY A 188 -11.09 -4.47 6.42
N ASP A 189 -10.74 -3.43 5.66
CA ASP A 189 -9.78 -2.40 6.06
C ASP A 189 -10.53 -1.16 6.59
N GLN A 190 -9.99 -0.54 7.65
CA GLN A 190 -10.53 0.67 8.27
C GLN A 190 -9.78 1.90 7.74
N GLY A 191 -10.50 3.00 7.59
CA GLY A 191 -9.91 4.26 7.15
C GLY A 191 -10.90 5.42 7.12
N TYR A 192 -10.40 6.57 6.66
CA TYR A 192 -11.17 7.78 6.46
C TYR A 192 -10.60 8.61 5.30
N PHE A 193 -11.43 9.47 4.72
CA PHE A 193 -10.98 10.50 3.79
C PHE A 193 -10.68 11.80 4.52
N ASP A 194 -9.58 12.46 4.18
CA ASP A 194 -9.37 13.84 4.61
C ASP A 194 -10.18 14.84 3.78
N GLY A 195 -10.16 16.12 4.18
CA GLY A 195 -10.81 17.21 3.46
C GLY A 195 -10.35 17.40 2.00
N ASP A 196 -9.21 16.84 1.60
CA ASP A 196 -8.71 16.88 0.21
C ASP A 196 -9.13 15.65 -0.60
N GLY A 197 -9.79 14.68 0.02
CA GLY A 197 -10.27 13.43 -0.58
C GLY A 197 -9.21 12.32 -0.63
N TYR A 198 -8.11 12.44 0.10
CA TYR A 198 -7.11 11.38 0.23
C TYR A 198 -7.56 10.38 1.28
N LEU A 199 -7.52 9.10 0.92
CA LEU A 199 -7.80 7.99 1.82
C LEU A 199 -6.59 7.73 2.70
N LYS A 200 -6.82 7.64 4.01
CA LYS A 200 -5.89 7.06 4.99
C LYS A 200 -6.41 5.72 5.45
N ILE A 201 -5.56 4.69 5.39
CA ILE A 201 -5.84 3.39 6.00
C ILE A 201 -5.33 3.44 7.43
N THR A 202 -6.18 3.09 8.38
CA THR A 202 -5.86 3.09 9.80
C THR A 202 -5.72 1.68 10.35
N GLY A 203 -6.10 0.63 9.63
CA GLY A 203 -5.80 -0.74 10.01
C GLY A 203 -6.72 -1.75 9.36
N ARG A 204 -6.68 -2.99 9.85
CA ARG A 204 -7.64 -4.03 9.46
C ARG A 204 -8.58 -4.30 10.62
N LEU A 205 -9.87 -4.46 10.32
CA LEU A 205 -10.89 -4.71 11.35
C LEU A 205 -10.58 -5.94 12.20
N LYS A 206 -9.91 -6.95 11.62
CA LYS A 206 -9.49 -8.18 12.32
C LYS A 206 -8.17 -8.07 13.07
N GLU A 207 -7.42 -6.99 12.89
CA GLU A 207 -6.10 -6.76 13.52
C GLU A 207 -6.14 -5.66 14.58
N ILE A 208 -7.23 -4.90 14.71
CA ILE A 208 -7.41 -3.90 15.76
C ILE A 208 -7.27 -4.54 17.14
N ILE A 209 -6.35 -4.02 17.94
CA ILE A 209 -6.10 -4.47 19.31
C ILE A 209 -7.16 -3.85 20.23
N ASN A 210 -7.85 -4.68 20.99
CA ASN A 210 -8.86 -4.28 21.95
C ASN A 210 -8.33 -4.34 23.38
N ARG A 211 -7.72 -3.24 23.82
CA ARG A 211 -7.08 -3.14 25.12
C ARG A 211 -8.06 -2.58 26.16
N GLY A 212 -8.74 -3.47 26.88
CA GLY A 212 -9.68 -3.06 27.94
C GLY A 212 -10.88 -2.25 27.44
N GLY A 213 -11.29 -2.45 26.18
CA GLY A 213 -12.37 -1.70 25.53
C GLY A 213 -11.90 -0.60 24.58
N GLU A 214 -10.64 -0.17 24.69
CA GLU A 214 -10.03 0.82 23.79
C GLU A 214 -9.52 0.15 22.52
N LYS A 215 -9.82 0.74 21.37
CA LYS A 215 -9.40 0.25 20.05
C LYS A 215 -8.08 0.91 19.66
N VAL A 216 -7.04 0.10 19.52
CA VAL A 216 -5.71 0.55 19.13
C VAL A 216 -5.38 -0.01 17.75
N SER A 217 -5.02 0.89 16.84
CA SER A 217 -4.47 0.51 15.54
C SER A 217 -3.02 0.03 15.70
N PRO A 218 -2.70 -1.22 15.34
CA PRO A 218 -1.30 -1.66 15.28
C PRO A 218 -0.48 -0.84 14.26
N LEU A 219 -1.11 -0.45 13.15
CA LEU A 219 -0.44 0.30 12.09
C LEU A 219 -0.05 1.71 12.54
N GLU A 220 -0.87 2.37 13.36
CA GLU A 220 -0.52 3.66 13.95
C GLU A 220 0.71 3.53 14.86
N VAL A 221 0.74 2.50 15.71
CA VAL A 221 1.87 2.22 16.60
C VAL A 221 3.12 1.89 15.79
N ASP A 222 3.01 1.08 14.73
CA ASP A 222 4.11 0.77 13.82
C ASP A 222 4.72 2.03 13.21
N ASN A 223 3.89 2.94 12.71
CA ASN A 223 4.35 4.20 12.12
C ASN A 223 5.10 5.07 13.13
N VAL A 224 4.59 5.18 14.37
CA VAL A 224 5.28 5.95 15.43
C VAL A 224 6.61 5.31 15.81
N LEU A 225 6.66 3.98 15.93
CA LEU A 225 7.89 3.27 16.28
C LEU A 225 8.93 3.35 15.14
N MET A 226 8.49 3.32 13.88
CA MET A 226 9.37 3.48 12.71
C MET A 226 10.08 4.85 12.64
N ASP A 227 9.58 5.87 13.32
CA ASP A 227 10.24 7.18 13.40
C ASP A 227 11.46 7.19 14.35
N HIS A 228 11.64 6.15 15.18
CA HIS A 228 12.77 6.05 16.09
C HIS A 228 14.06 5.65 15.35
N PRO A 229 15.18 6.37 15.50
CA PRO A 229 16.39 6.18 14.67
C PRO A 229 17.05 4.80 14.79
N ASP A 230 16.85 4.11 15.92
CA ASP A 230 17.40 2.77 16.16
C ASP A 230 16.46 1.62 15.71
N ILE A 231 15.24 1.92 15.25
CA ILE A 231 14.27 0.92 14.80
C ILE A 231 14.38 0.76 13.28
N GLN A 232 14.77 -0.43 12.82
CA GLN A 232 14.88 -0.72 11.39
C GLN A 232 13.56 -1.19 10.77
N GLN A 233 12.81 -1.99 11.51
CA GLN A 233 11.50 -2.51 11.14
C GLN A 233 10.76 -2.81 12.45
N VAL A 234 9.43 -2.76 12.41
CA VAL A 234 8.58 -3.09 13.54
C VAL A 234 7.31 -3.78 13.06
N VAL A 235 6.74 -4.61 13.92
CA VAL A 235 5.37 -5.10 13.81
C VAL A 235 4.68 -5.07 15.17
N THR A 236 3.52 -4.43 15.22
CA THR A 236 2.65 -4.36 16.39
C THR A 236 1.55 -5.39 16.27
N PHE A 237 1.23 -6.07 17.38
CA PHE A 237 0.24 -7.14 17.39
C PHE A 237 -0.42 -7.29 18.77
N ALA A 238 -1.60 -7.90 18.78
CA ALA A 238 -2.31 -8.23 20.02
C ALA A 238 -1.59 -9.36 20.78
N VAL A 239 -1.37 -9.15 22.07
CA VAL A 239 -0.92 -10.17 23.02
C VAL A 239 -2.04 -10.43 24.02
N ALA A 240 -2.34 -11.69 24.31
CA ALA A 240 -3.39 -12.03 25.28
C ALA A 240 -3.03 -11.52 26.69
N ASP A 241 -3.95 -10.76 27.31
CA ASP A 241 -3.81 -10.25 28.67
C ASP A 241 -5.00 -10.66 29.55
N ARG A 242 -4.72 -11.01 30.81
CA ARG A 242 -5.75 -11.54 31.73
C ARG A 242 -6.74 -10.50 32.22
N MET A 243 -6.36 -9.22 32.26
CA MET A 243 -7.17 -8.13 32.78
C MET A 243 -7.80 -7.30 31.66
N LEU A 244 -7.03 -7.05 30.59
CA LEU A 244 -7.42 -6.17 29.49
C LEU A 244 -8.00 -6.93 28.30
N GLY A 245 -7.96 -8.27 28.32
CA GLY A 245 -8.27 -9.12 27.17
C GLY A 245 -7.09 -9.18 26.20
N GLU A 246 -6.70 -8.02 25.68
CA GLU A 246 -5.52 -7.85 24.84
C GLU A 246 -4.61 -6.72 25.37
N GLU A 247 -3.32 -6.87 25.15
CA GLU A 247 -2.27 -5.89 25.38
C GLU A 247 -1.45 -5.70 24.09
N ILE A 248 -0.77 -4.57 23.98
CA ILE A 248 0.04 -4.22 22.81
C ILE A 248 1.41 -4.91 22.91
N GLY A 249 1.71 -5.76 21.93
CA GLY A 249 3.07 -6.27 21.68
C GLY A 249 3.70 -5.60 20.48
N ALA A 250 5.02 -5.39 20.51
CA ALA A 250 5.81 -4.91 19.37
C ALA A 250 7.12 -5.71 19.26
N ALA A 251 7.53 -6.02 18.04
CA ALA A 251 8.75 -6.78 17.74
C ALA A 251 9.50 -6.24 16.51
#